data_AF-A0A2E7VIS2-F1
#
_entry.id   AF-A0A2E7VIS2-F1
#
_cell.length_a   1.000
_cell.length_b   1.000
_cell.length_c   1.000
_cell.angle_alpha   90.00
_cell.angle_beta   90.00
_cell.angle_gamma   90.00
#
_symmetry.space_group_name_H-M   'P 1'
#
loop_
_entity.id
_entity.type
_entity.pdbx_description
1 polymer ?
#
loop_
_entity_poly.entity_id
_entity_poly.type
_entity_poly.pdbx_seq_one_letter_code
_entity_poly.pdbx_strand_id
1 'polypeptide(L)'
;MGELSRYPFGERMQAMTPVPFQQVPLTPVPDRLTVWRASTPWQTVRSMLGLVIVCFFISQIAVLIVAGYIDGDMNGTVGPLDPFFTFLGGICLSPFLLLFFYLRRPKLTHTVQAYPADQGAQMHALSGGMVVKSPQPTNVQHHLFRSTAPLEMPRPFHLWMLFVFGVGVSTVCLLPLTIYGANALTLMLALAVVLPAWLIGFATPVFAWWSITSRHLGIHASRRDAEWMLAAGMLSTVPAIVINSVISPILVALVGLDAFTSGTLGEGLILFVSAPVGEELSKALAVMALSHLIVSPKHGFYVGSTVGLGFALLENASYISMALASDYSSITYFFTASLRGLSSIPGHAMWTGLSGYAIGCWLGRGNALPTLSGTSYLSEDADARWVLYDKQGRAVPQDSWSNMPSQAVVKLLGRHRQHAWPMPTTLGAGLGLAIAGHALWNGSSWGVGMLLSGSDTVLAVLLQLGWLVVMVFALWVCILRWLPTIVLSVQE
;
A
#
# COMPACT_ATOMS: atom_id res chain seq x y z
N MET A 1 13.66 58.24 24.73
CA MET A 1 14.33 59.47 24.21
C MET A 1 14.15 59.50 22.69
N GLY A 2 13.63 60.62 22.14
CA GLY A 2 13.40 60.89 20.69
C GLY A 2 12.07 60.32 20.16
N GLU A 3 10.98 61.04 19.84
CA GLU A 3 10.77 62.24 18.99
C GLU A 3 11.29 62.00 17.54
N LEU A 4 10.58 62.17 16.40
CA LEU A 4 9.47 63.04 15.96
C LEU A 4 8.87 62.50 14.64
N SER A 5 7.55 62.65 14.43
CA SER A 5 7.04 63.19 13.15
C SER A 5 5.72 63.92 13.40
N ARG A 6 5.79 65.26 13.35
CA ARG A 6 4.64 66.16 13.41
C ARG A 6 3.83 66.03 12.13
N TYR A 7 2.58 65.61 12.23
CA TYR A 7 1.55 65.97 11.25
C TYR A 7 0.59 66.99 11.89
N PRO A 8 0.22 68.06 11.17
CA PRO A 8 -0.69 69.07 11.70
C PRO A 8 -2.07 68.45 11.94
N PHE A 9 -2.58 68.68 13.14
CA PHE A 9 -3.97 68.49 13.52
C PHE A 9 -4.88 69.18 12.50
N GLY A 10 -5.65 68.40 11.75
CA GLY A 10 -6.49 68.96 10.71
C GLY A 10 -7.34 67.94 9.96
N GLU A 11 -7.95 67.00 10.69
CA GLU A 11 -9.22 66.33 10.39
C GLU A 11 -9.31 65.16 11.38
N ARG A 12 -10.33 65.17 12.25
CA ARG A 12 -10.75 63.90 12.87
C ARG A 12 -11.17 63.03 11.70
N MET A 13 -10.32 62.08 11.27
CA MET A 13 -10.83 60.91 10.57
C MET A 13 -11.95 60.40 11.49
N GLN A 14 -13.19 60.49 11.03
CA GLN A 14 -14.26 59.72 11.65
C GLN A 14 -13.71 58.32 11.75
N ALA A 15 -13.60 57.79 12.97
CA ALA A 15 -13.38 56.37 13.14
C ALA A 15 -14.51 55.73 12.36
N MET A 16 -14.20 55.22 11.16
CA MET A 16 -15.13 54.36 10.45
C MET A 16 -15.42 53.27 11.46
N THR A 17 -16.64 53.24 11.98
CA THR A 17 -17.15 52.12 12.74
C THR A 17 -16.78 50.91 11.89
N PRO A 18 -15.92 49.99 12.37
CA PRO A 18 -15.55 48.84 11.56
C PRO A 18 -16.86 48.14 11.27
N VAL A 19 -17.31 48.23 10.01
CA VAL A 19 -18.48 47.50 9.57
C VAL A 19 -18.09 46.05 9.80
N PRO A 20 -18.76 45.33 10.72
CA PRO A 20 -18.40 43.96 10.97
C PRO A 20 -18.63 43.22 9.67
N PHE A 21 -17.55 42.86 8.97
CA PHE A 21 -17.69 42.02 7.80
C PHE A 21 -18.29 40.72 8.30
N GLN A 22 -19.55 40.48 7.94
CA GLN A 22 -20.23 39.25 8.29
C GLN A 22 -19.45 38.12 7.65
N GLN A 23 -18.79 37.31 8.48
CA GLN A 23 -18.01 36.18 8.01
C GLN A 23 -18.96 35.22 7.30
N VAL A 24 -18.62 34.86 6.07
CA VAL A 24 -19.38 33.85 5.34
C VAL A 24 -19.22 32.51 6.09
N PRO A 25 -20.32 31.88 6.56
CA PRO A 25 -20.23 30.60 7.26
C PRO A 25 -19.88 29.47 6.29
N LEU A 26 -19.30 28.38 6.82
CA LEU A 26 -19.06 27.18 6.02
C LEU A 26 -20.38 26.58 5.57
N THR A 27 -20.48 26.30 4.28
CA THR A 27 -21.66 25.68 3.65
C THR A 27 -21.42 24.18 3.43
N PRO A 28 -22.47 23.33 3.45
CA PRO A 28 -22.33 21.89 3.16
C PRO A 28 -21.80 21.68 1.74
N VAL A 29 -20.98 20.65 1.55
CA VAL A 29 -20.34 20.34 0.26
C VAL A 29 -21.43 19.94 -0.76
N PRO A 30 -21.50 20.55 -1.95
CA PRO A 30 -22.45 20.15 -2.98
C PRO A 30 -22.18 18.71 -3.45
N ASP A 31 -23.23 17.93 -3.70
CA ASP A 31 -23.14 16.49 -4.04
C ASP A 31 -22.28 16.20 -5.29
N ARG A 32 -22.06 17.20 -6.15
CA ARG A 32 -21.30 17.08 -7.41
C ARG A 32 -19.99 17.87 -7.44
N LEU A 33 -19.53 18.39 -6.30
CA LEU A 33 -18.31 19.19 -6.26
C LEU A 33 -17.06 18.29 -6.37
N THR A 34 -16.52 18.17 -7.58
CA THR A 34 -15.22 17.52 -7.82
C THR A 34 -14.18 18.58 -8.14
N VAL A 35 -13.38 18.96 -7.14
CA VAL A 35 -12.28 19.91 -7.32
C VAL A 35 -10.96 19.22 -6.99
N TRP A 36 -10.04 19.29 -7.93
CA TRP A 36 -8.73 18.68 -7.82
C TRP A 36 -7.62 19.65 -8.21
N ARG A 37 -6.46 19.46 -7.60
CA ARG A 37 -5.22 20.19 -7.87
C ARG A 37 -4.25 19.24 -8.53
N ALA A 38 -3.75 19.59 -9.72
CA ALA A 38 -2.75 18.82 -10.44
C ALA A 38 -1.59 18.39 -9.50
N SER A 39 -1.35 17.09 -9.39
CA SER A 39 -0.20 16.54 -8.69
C SER A 39 0.76 15.86 -9.67
N THR A 40 1.94 15.48 -9.20
CA THR A 40 2.87 14.67 -10.00
C THR A 40 2.72 13.22 -9.59
N PRO A 41 2.76 12.24 -10.52
CA PRO A 41 2.65 10.81 -10.19
C PRO A 41 3.67 10.32 -9.14
N TRP A 42 4.87 10.90 -9.13
CA TRP A 42 5.94 10.57 -8.17
C TRP A 42 5.66 11.03 -6.73
N GLN A 43 4.74 11.98 -6.55
CA GLN A 43 4.35 12.44 -5.22
C GLN A 43 3.58 11.36 -4.43
N THR A 44 2.84 10.49 -5.14
CA THR A 44 2.19 9.32 -4.54
C THR A 44 3.25 8.34 -4.03
N VAL A 45 4.22 7.97 -4.88
CA VAL A 45 5.32 7.06 -4.54
C VAL A 45 6.11 7.56 -3.33
N ARG A 46 6.54 8.83 -3.32
CA ARG A 46 7.31 9.40 -2.20
C ARG A 46 6.52 9.40 -0.88
N SER A 47 5.23 9.73 -0.94
CA SER A 47 4.37 9.73 0.24
C SER A 47 4.16 8.32 0.81
N MET A 48 4.01 7.33 -0.08
CA MET A 48 3.88 5.93 0.32
C MET A 48 5.17 5.36 0.88
N LEU A 49 6.32 5.67 0.29
CA LEU A 49 7.61 5.19 0.78
C LEU A 49 7.87 5.61 2.25
N GLY A 50 7.53 6.86 2.60
CA GLY A 50 7.62 7.33 3.99
C GLY A 50 6.71 6.55 4.93
N LEU A 51 5.48 6.25 4.50
CA LEU A 51 4.53 5.45 5.29
C LEU A 51 5.01 4.00 5.46
N VAL A 52 5.60 3.40 4.43
CA VAL A 52 6.11 2.02 4.47
C VAL A 52 7.20 1.88 5.52
N ILE A 53 8.15 2.81 5.58
CA ILE A 53 9.22 2.80 6.58
C ILE A 53 8.63 2.84 8.00
N VAL A 54 7.63 3.71 8.23
CA VAL A 54 6.97 3.81 9.53
C VAL A 54 6.23 2.51 9.89
N CYS A 55 5.47 1.95 8.95
CA CYS A 55 4.76 0.68 9.16
C CYS A 55 5.71 -0.51 9.36
N PHE A 56 6.88 -0.49 8.72
CA PHE A 56 7.92 -1.51 8.91
C PHE A 56 8.36 -1.54 10.37
N PHE A 57 8.78 -0.40 10.93
CA PHE A 57 9.17 -0.35 12.34
C PHE A 57 8.02 -0.67 13.29
N ILE A 58 6.79 -0.21 13.00
CA ILE A 58 5.61 -0.61 13.78
C ILE A 58 5.48 -2.13 13.81
N SER A 59 5.60 -2.81 12.66
CA SER A 59 5.46 -4.27 12.58
C SER A 59 6.54 -5.02 13.36
N GLN A 60 7.80 -4.60 13.24
CA GLN A 60 8.92 -5.27 13.91
C GLN A 60 8.86 -5.07 15.44
N ILE A 61 8.58 -3.84 15.89
CA ILE A 61 8.54 -3.53 17.33
C ILE A 61 7.30 -4.14 17.99
N ALA A 62 6.14 -4.16 17.32
CA ALA A 62 4.93 -4.76 17.87
C ALA A 62 5.12 -6.25 18.22
N VAL A 63 5.88 -6.98 17.40
CA VAL A 63 6.18 -8.40 17.65
C VAL A 63 7.06 -8.57 18.88
N LEU A 64 8.08 -7.72 19.08
CA LEU A 64 8.90 -7.73 20.28
C LEU A 64 8.09 -7.48 21.56
N ILE A 65 7.09 -6.59 21.50
CA ILE A 65 6.20 -6.34 22.64
C ILE A 65 5.38 -7.59 22.98
N VAL A 66 4.82 -8.26 21.97
CA VAL A 66 4.01 -9.47 22.19
C VAL A 66 4.88 -10.64 22.65
N ALA A 67 6.06 -10.82 22.05
CA ALA A 67 7.05 -11.81 22.49
C ALA A 67 7.44 -11.57 23.96
N GLY A 68 7.78 -10.34 24.35
CA GLY A 68 8.08 -10.00 25.74
C GLY A 68 6.97 -10.38 26.73
N TYR A 69 5.70 -10.37 26.33
CA TYR A 69 4.59 -10.77 27.19
C TYR A 69 4.37 -12.29 27.25
N ILE A 70 4.63 -13.01 26.16
CA ILE A 70 4.23 -14.42 26.00
C ILE A 70 5.42 -15.39 26.07
N ASP A 71 6.53 -15.07 25.41
CA ASP A 71 7.71 -15.89 25.18
C ASP A 71 8.92 -14.95 25.09
N GLY A 72 9.37 -14.45 26.25
CA GLY A 72 10.34 -13.37 26.36
C GLY A 72 11.76 -13.76 25.95
N ASP A 73 12.11 -15.04 26.06
CA ASP A 73 13.38 -15.58 25.54
C ASP A 73 13.26 -16.16 24.13
N MET A 74 12.07 -16.09 23.51
CA MET A 74 11.76 -16.48 22.13
C MET A 74 12.20 -17.92 21.81
N ASN A 75 12.04 -18.83 22.78
CA ASN A 75 12.45 -20.23 22.66
C ASN A 75 11.29 -21.14 22.20
N GLY A 76 10.11 -20.58 21.92
CA GLY A 76 8.90 -21.31 21.54
C GLY A 76 8.22 -22.02 22.70
N THR A 77 8.47 -21.60 23.94
CA THR A 77 7.72 -22.05 25.11
C THR A 77 7.04 -20.85 25.77
N VAL A 78 5.96 -21.10 26.50
CA VAL A 78 5.26 -20.01 27.19
C VAL A 78 6.09 -19.58 28.39
N GLY A 79 6.46 -18.30 28.39
CA GLY A 79 7.32 -17.69 29.37
C GLY A 79 8.81 -17.99 29.15
N PRO A 80 9.69 -17.26 29.85
CA PRO A 80 9.38 -16.26 30.86
C PRO A 80 8.82 -14.98 30.23
N LEU A 81 8.04 -14.23 31.02
CA LEU A 81 7.69 -12.86 30.65
C LEU A 81 8.93 -11.97 30.79
N ASP A 82 9.24 -11.19 29.76
CA ASP A 82 10.28 -10.17 29.75
C ASP A 82 9.62 -8.76 29.76
N PRO A 83 9.53 -8.12 30.96
CA PRO A 83 8.99 -6.77 31.07
C PRO A 83 9.87 -5.74 30.37
N PHE A 84 11.18 -5.99 30.23
CA PHE A 84 12.11 -5.04 29.63
C PHE A 84 11.88 -4.92 28.13
N PHE A 85 11.72 -6.05 27.41
CA PHE A 85 11.34 -6.04 25.99
C PHE A 85 9.98 -5.37 25.76
N THR A 86 9.00 -5.66 26.61
CA THR A 86 7.67 -5.05 26.53
C THR A 86 7.72 -3.54 26.74
N PHE A 87 8.43 -3.08 27.78
CA PHE A 87 8.56 -1.66 28.12
C PHE A 87 9.34 -0.88 27.05
N LEU A 88 10.52 -1.38 26.66
CA LEU A 88 11.37 -0.74 25.65
C LEU A 88 10.66 -0.71 24.29
N GLY A 89 10.02 -1.82 23.92
CA GLY A 89 9.19 -1.91 22.71
C GLY A 89 8.08 -0.86 22.71
N GLY A 90 7.36 -0.68 23.83
CA GLY A 90 6.33 0.34 23.98
C GLY A 90 6.85 1.76 23.78
N ILE A 91 8.00 2.10 24.39
CA ILE A 91 8.65 3.41 24.21
C ILE A 91 9.06 3.61 22.75
N CYS A 92 9.73 2.63 22.15
CA CYS A 92 10.22 2.69 20.78
C CYS A 92 9.08 2.73 19.75
N LEU A 93 7.93 2.09 20.02
CA LEU A 93 6.76 2.08 19.14
C LEU A 93 6.03 3.43 19.14
N SER A 94 6.01 4.12 20.28
CA SER A 94 5.26 5.38 20.45
C SER A 94 5.58 6.48 19.41
N PRO A 95 6.85 6.82 19.08
CA PRO A 95 7.13 7.83 18.05
C PRO A 95 6.66 7.39 16.66
N PHE A 96 6.73 6.09 16.32
CA PHE A 96 6.26 5.60 15.02
C PHE A 96 4.74 5.62 14.92
N LEU A 97 4.01 5.31 16.00
CA LEU A 97 2.55 5.46 16.02
C LEU A 97 2.14 6.94 15.90
N LEU A 98 2.80 7.84 16.63
CA LEU A 98 2.55 9.28 16.51
C LEU A 98 2.82 9.77 15.08
N LEU A 99 3.93 9.34 14.48
CA LEU A 99 4.27 9.67 13.11
C LEU A 99 3.29 9.07 12.11
N PHE A 100 2.84 7.83 12.31
CA PHE A 100 1.81 7.19 11.48
C PHE A 100 0.51 8.01 11.49
N PHE A 101 0.00 8.36 12.68
CA PHE A 101 -1.20 9.17 12.80
C PHE A 101 -1.01 10.57 12.21
N TYR A 102 0.17 11.18 12.37
CA TYR A 102 0.52 12.45 11.74
C TYR A 102 0.50 12.37 10.21
N LEU A 103 1.12 11.36 9.61
CA LEU A 103 1.17 11.14 8.17
C LEU A 103 -0.21 10.79 7.58
N ARG A 104 -1.09 10.15 8.36
CA ARG A 104 -2.46 9.80 7.95
C ARG A 104 -3.52 10.87 8.26
N ARG A 105 -3.13 12.06 8.74
CA ARG A 105 -4.09 13.16 8.97
C ARG A 105 -4.83 13.51 7.68
N PRO A 106 -6.16 13.71 7.72
CA PRO A 106 -6.92 14.05 6.54
C PRO A 106 -6.50 15.42 6.02
N LYS A 107 -6.07 15.48 4.76
CA LYS A 107 -5.84 16.74 4.06
C LYS A 107 -7.19 17.29 3.57
N LEU A 108 -7.57 18.43 4.12
CA LEU A 108 -8.79 19.13 3.77
C LEU A 108 -8.51 20.17 2.69
N THR A 109 -9.38 20.22 1.69
CA THR A 109 -9.38 21.22 0.62
C THR A 109 -10.47 22.23 0.96
N HIS A 110 -10.08 23.50 1.00
CA HIS A 110 -11.00 24.61 1.17
C HIS A 110 -11.28 25.21 -0.19
N THR A 111 -12.51 25.10 -0.68
CA THR A 111 -12.93 25.76 -1.93
C THR A 111 -13.78 26.96 -1.60
N VAL A 112 -13.51 28.05 -2.31
CA VAL A 112 -14.27 29.28 -2.25
C VAL A 112 -14.82 29.53 -3.65
N GLN A 113 -16.14 29.58 -3.77
CA GLN A 113 -16.84 29.83 -5.02
C GLN A 113 -17.60 31.14 -4.91
N ALA A 114 -17.43 32.00 -5.92
CA ALA A 114 -18.12 33.27 -6.01
C ALA A 114 -18.98 33.26 -7.27
N TYR A 115 -20.28 33.46 -7.10
CA TYR A 115 -21.26 33.50 -8.20
C TYR A 115 -21.77 34.93 -8.36
N PRO A 116 -21.89 35.48 -9.58
CA PRO A 116 -22.56 36.76 -9.78
C PRO A 116 -23.98 36.72 -9.21
N ALA A 117 -24.36 37.75 -8.46
CA ALA A 117 -25.68 37.86 -7.86
C ALA A 117 -26.09 39.33 -7.76
N ASP A 118 -27.29 39.67 -8.26
CA ASP A 118 -27.75 41.07 -8.32
C ASP A 118 -27.88 41.72 -6.93
N GLN A 119 -28.13 40.93 -5.88
CA GLN A 119 -28.15 41.36 -4.46
C GLN A 119 -26.87 40.98 -3.70
N GLY A 120 -25.79 40.65 -4.40
CA GLY A 120 -24.51 40.24 -3.82
C GLY A 120 -23.70 41.40 -3.24
N ALA A 121 -22.55 41.07 -2.64
CA ALA A 121 -21.57 42.06 -2.20
C ALA A 121 -20.30 41.97 -3.08
N GLN A 122 -19.49 43.04 -3.08
CA GLN A 122 -18.18 43.02 -3.76
C GLN A 122 -17.04 42.61 -2.82
N MET A 123 -17.29 42.54 -1.53
CA MET A 123 -16.31 42.15 -0.51
C MET A 123 -16.94 41.14 0.44
N HIS A 124 -16.27 40.00 0.60
CA HIS A 124 -16.68 38.93 1.50
C HIS A 124 -15.53 38.55 2.42
N ALA A 125 -15.73 38.60 3.74
CA ALA A 125 -14.77 38.09 4.69
C ALA A 125 -14.98 36.59 4.92
N LEU A 126 -13.89 35.84 4.91
CA LEU A 126 -13.84 34.42 5.24
C LEU A 126 -13.20 34.20 6.60
N SER A 127 -13.39 33.00 7.15
CA SER A 127 -12.68 32.57 8.35
C SER A 127 -11.16 32.59 8.14
N GLY A 128 -10.40 32.97 9.17
CA GLY A 128 -8.94 33.06 9.11
C GLY A 128 -8.39 34.36 8.49
N GLY A 129 -9.22 35.40 8.33
CA GLY A 129 -8.78 36.74 7.92
C GLY A 129 -8.60 36.91 6.41
N MET A 130 -9.06 35.95 5.59
CA MET A 130 -9.07 36.09 4.13
C MET A 130 -10.27 36.92 3.67
N VAL A 131 -10.08 37.72 2.61
CA VAL A 131 -11.14 38.53 2.01
C VAL A 131 -11.19 38.25 0.50
N VAL A 132 -12.38 37.93 0.00
CA VAL A 132 -12.66 37.81 -1.43
C VAL A 132 -13.20 39.14 -1.92
N LYS A 133 -12.50 39.75 -2.89
CA LYS A 133 -12.95 40.98 -3.56
C LYS A 133 -13.26 40.65 -5.02
N SER A 134 -14.46 41.02 -5.46
CA SER A 134 -14.95 40.79 -6.82
C SER A 134 -15.29 42.13 -7.51
N PRO A 135 -15.10 42.23 -8.84
CA PRO A 135 -15.41 43.46 -9.59
C PRO A 135 -16.91 43.68 -9.79
N GLN A 136 -17.74 42.66 -9.58
CA GLN A 136 -19.20 42.69 -9.67
C GLN A 136 -19.80 42.11 -8.39
N PRO A 137 -21.04 42.47 -8.02
CA PRO A 137 -21.74 41.88 -6.88
C PRO A 137 -21.80 40.35 -6.99
N THR A 138 -21.30 39.66 -5.97
CA THR A 138 -21.24 38.19 -5.90
C THR A 138 -21.89 37.65 -4.64
N ASN A 139 -22.33 36.40 -4.68
CA ASN A 139 -22.56 35.59 -3.50
C ASN A 139 -21.40 34.59 -3.35
N VAL A 140 -20.77 34.57 -2.18
CA VAL A 140 -19.63 33.69 -1.89
C VAL A 140 -20.10 32.53 -1.03
N GLN A 141 -19.77 31.32 -1.47
CA GLN A 141 -19.94 30.09 -0.71
C GLN A 141 -18.60 29.41 -0.56
N HIS A 142 -18.39 28.74 0.56
CA HIS A 142 -17.14 28.04 0.79
C HIS A 142 -17.35 26.77 1.59
N HIS A 143 -16.61 25.73 1.19
CA HIS A 143 -16.81 24.37 1.66
C HIS A 143 -15.45 23.78 2.02
N LEU A 144 -15.46 22.92 3.05
CA LEU A 144 -14.30 22.16 3.47
C LEU A 144 -14.60 20.68 3.23
N PHE A 145 -13.87 20.06 2.31
CA PHE A 145 -14.02 18.64 1.99
C PHE A 145 -12.66 17.95 1.93
N ARG A 146 -12.67 16.63 2.00
CA ARG A 146 -11.45 15.83 1.86
C ARG A 146 -11.06 15.78 0.38
N SER A 147 -9.76 15.83 0.08
CA SER A 147 -9.30 15.74 -1.31
C SER A 147 -9.77 14.45 -1.97
N THR A 148 -10.44 14.57 -3.12
CA THR A 148 -10.91 13.47 -3.99
C THR A 148 -9.99 13.25 -5.19
N ALA A 149 -8.72 13.68 -5.08
CA ALA A 149 -7.72 13.52 -6.12
C ALA A 149 -7.67 12.07 -6.63
N PRO A 150 -7.74 11.83 -7.95
CA PRO A 150 -7.59 10.48 -8.49
C PRO A 150 -6.19 9.94 -8.18
N LEU A 151 -6.08 8.61 -8.06
CA LEU A 151 -4.78 7.96 -7.89
C LEU A 151 -3.91 8.17 -9.15
N GLU A 152 -2.81 8.87 -8.97
CA GLU A 152 -1.79 9.06 -10.01
C GLU A 152 -0.57 8.18 -9.75
N MET A 153 -0.26 7.28 -10.69
CA MET A 153 0.91 6.39 -10.62
C MET A 153 1.86 6.58 -11.80
N PRO A 154 3.20 6.57 -11.60
CA PRO A 154 4.14 6.57 -12.71
C PRO A 154 3.89 5.39 -13.66
N ARG A 155 4.21 5.54 -14.95
CA ARG A 155 4.03 4.45 -15.92
C ARG A 155 4.82 3.21 -15.46
N PRO A 156 4.25 1.99 -15.60
CA PRO A 156 4.91 0.75 -15.17
C PRO A 156 6.33 0.60 -15.74
N PHE A 157 6.53 1.02 -17.01
CA PHE A 157 7.85 1.00 -17.65
C PHE A 157 8.93 1.74 -16.85
N HIS A 158 8.65 2.96 -16.37
CA HIS A 158 9.63 3.73 -15.61
C HIS A 158 9.97 3.07 -14.26
N LEU A 159 8.99 2.42 -13.63
CA LEU A 159 9.18 1.73 -12.35
C LEU A 159 10.00 0.44 -12.56
N TRP A 160 9.70 -0.34 -13.60
CA TRP A 160 10.51 -1.51 -13.94
C TRP A 160 11.94 -1.16 -14.35
N MET A 161 12.14 -0.07 -15.08
CA MET A 161 13.46 0.45 -15.38
C MET A 161 14.21 0.83 -14.10
N LEU A 162 13.57 1.60 -13.21
CA LEU A 162 14.18 1.94 -11.90
C LEU A 162 14.56 0.68 -11.11
N PHE A 163 13.73 -0.35 -11.14
CA PHE A 163 14.00 -1.61 -10.47
C PHE A 163 15.19 -2.36 -11.10
N VAL A 164 15.18 -2.61 -12.41
CA VAL A 164 16.23 -3.37 -13.09
C VAL A 164 17.58 -2.66 -13.00
N PHE A 165 17.63 -1.36 -13.30
CA PHE A 165 18.87 -0.58 -13.20
C PHE A 165 19.32 -0.42 -11.75
N GLY A 166 18.39 -0.15 -10.84
CA GLY A 166 18.73 0.05 -9.44
C GLY A 166 19.23 -1.22 -8.76
N VAL A 167 18.62 -2.38 -9.05
CA VAL A 167 19.12 -3.68 -8.59
C VAL A 167 20.48 -3.98 -9.24
N GLY A 168 20.61 -3.83 -10.56
CA GLY A 168 21.87 -4.11 -11.27
C GLY A 168 23.04 -3.26 -10.79
N VAL A 169 22.85 -1.94 -10.67
CA VAL A 169 23.88 -1.02 -10.14
C VAL A 169 24.22 -1.36 -8.70
N SER A 170 23.22 -1.62 -7.84
CA SER A 170 23.47 -1.98 -6.44
C SER A 170 24.26 -3.28 -6.32
N THR A 171 23.91 -4.30 -7.12
CA THR A 171 24.65 -5.57 -7.18
C THR A 171 26.10 -5.35 -7.58
N VAL A 172 26.36 -4.59 -8.65
CA VAL A 172 27.74 -4.28 -9.10
C VAL A 172 28.52 -3.54 -8.01
N CYS A 173 27.91 -2.58 -7.32
CA CYS A 173 28.57 -1.84 -6.24
C CYS A 173 28.81 -2.70 -4.99
N LEU A 174 27.97 -3.69 -4.70
CA LEU A 174 28.16 -4.61 -3.57
C LEU A 174 29.13 -5.76 -3.90
N LEU A 175 29.38 -6.04 -5.18
CA LEU A 175 30.21 -7.15 -5.62
C LEU A 175 31.65 -7.12 -5.06
N PRO A 176 32.34 -5.96 -4.96
CA PRO A 176 33.64 -5.87 -4.32
C PRO A 176 33.64 -6.35 -2.86
N LEU A 177 32.58 -6.09 -2.10
CA LEU A 177 32.46 -6.57 -0.72
C LEU A 177 32.39 -8.10 -0.67
N THR A 178 31.65 -8.71 -1.59
CA THR A 178 31.52 -10.16 -1.69
C THR A 178 32.81 -10.85 -2.18
N ILE A 179 33.55 -10.24 -3.11
CA ILE A 179 34.77 -10.85 -3.69
C ILE A 179 35.99 -10.63 -2.80
N TYR A 180 36.21 -9.40 -2.34
CA TYR A 180 37.44 -9.01 -1.64
C TYR A 180 37.29 -8.97 -0.12
N GLY A 181 36.09 -9.25 0.40
CA GLY A 181 35.77 -9.16 1.82
C GLY A 181 35.70 -7.73 2.34
N ALA A 182 35.51 -7.61 3.65
CA ALA A 182 35.38 -6.34 4.35
C ALA A 182 36.74 -5.62 4.46
N ASN A 183 36.84 -4.48 3.78
CA ASN A 183 37.92 -3.52 3.92
C ASN A 183 37.32 -2.09 3.95
N ALA A 184 38.12 -1.08 4.27
CA ALA A 184 37.63 0.29 4.42
C ALA A 184 36.86 0.78 3.18
N LEU A 185 37.35 0.49 1.97
CA LEU A 185 36.71 0.90 0.72
C LEU A 185 35.42 0.13 0.44
N THR A 186 35.41 -1.19 0.61
CA THR A 186 34.23 -2.02 0.35
C THR A 186 33.11 -1.75 1.36
N LEU A 187 33.45 -1.46 2.62
CA LEU A 187 32.48 -1.04 3.63
C LEU A 187 31.92 0.35 3.36
N MET A 188 32.75 1.32 2.95
CA MET A 188 32.26 2.66 2.58
C MET A 188 31.31 2.60 1.38
N LEU A 189 31.66 1.81 0.35
CA LEU A 189 30.81 1.61 -0.83
C LEU A 189 29.51 0.91 -0.45
N ALA A 190 29.56 -0.12 0.39
CA ALA A 190 28.37 -0.83 0.86
C ALA A 190 27.45 0.10 1.67
N LEU A 191 27.98 0.88 2.62
CA LEU A 191 27.18 1.82 3.40
C LEU A 191 26.47 2.87 2.53
N ALA A 192 27.12 3.35 1.46
CA ALA A 192 26.53 4.31 0.54
C ALA A 192 25.38 3.70 -0.30
N VAL A 193 25.41 2.39 -0.55
CA VAL A 193 24.50 1.70 -1.48
C VAL A 193 23.41 0.91 -0.79
N VAL A 194 23.64 0.39 0.43
CA VAL A 194 22.69 -0.50 1.13
C VAL A 194 21.31 0.13 1.31
N LEU A 195 21.23 1.39 1.75
CA LEU A 195 19.93 2.04 1.95
C LEU A 195 19.19 2.29 0.62
N PRO A 196 19.80 2.86 -0.44
CA PRO A 196 19.19 2.91 -1.77
C PRO A 196 18.79 1.53 -2.32
N ALA A 197 19.67 0.53 -2.21
CA ALA A 197 19.43 -0.83 -2.68
C ALA A 197 18.23 -1.47 -1.97
N TRP A 198 18.12 -1.26 -0.66
CA TRP A 198 17.00 -1.72 0.14
C TRP A 198 15.69 -1.08 -0.35
N LEU A 199 15.62 0.25 -0.40
CA LEU A 199 14.42 0.98 -0.85
C LEU A 199 13.99 0.59 -2.27
N ILE A 200 14.94 0.46 -3.20
CA ILE A 200 14.66 0.07 -4.58
C ILE A 200 14.16 -1.36 -4.65
N GLY A 201 14.86 -2.27 -3.97
CA GLY A 201 14.59 -3.72 -4.01
C GLY A 201 13.21 -4.06 -3.43
N PHE A 202 12.83 -3.44 -2.31
CA PHE A 202 11.55 -3.78 -1.69
C PHE A 202 10.35 -3.05 -2.31
N ALA A 203 10.48 -1.75 -2.62
CA ALA A 203 9.33 -0.89 -2.92
C ALA A 203 8.98 -0.80 -4.41
N THR A 204 10.00 -0.67 -5.26
CA THR A 204 9.82 -0.41 -6.69
C THR A 204 8.98 -1.47 -7.41
N PRO A 205 9.20 -2.78 -7.22
CA PRO A 205 8.41 -3.79 -7.93
C PRO A 205 6.94 -3.79 -7.45
N VAL A 206 6.68 -3.54 -6.16
CA VAL A 206 5.30 -3.40 -5.67
C VAL A 206 4.62 -2.21 -6.35
N PHE A 207 5.27 -1.05 -6.42
CA PHE A 207 4.68 0.10 -7.11
C PHE A 207 4.50 -0.13 -8.60
N ALA A 208 5.38 -0.91 -9.24
CA ALA A 208 5.23 -1.31 -10.63
C ALA A 208 3.97 -2.18 -10.83
N TRP A 209 3.78 -3.20 -10.00
CA TRP A 209 2.57 -4.03 -10.00
C TRP A 209 1.31 -3.23 -9.67
N TRP A 210 1.38 -2.33 -8.70
CA TRP A 210 0.26 -1.46 -8.34
C TRP A 210 -0.13 -0.51 -9.47
N SER A 211 0.86 0.02 -10.21
CA SER A 211 0.62 0.84 -11.40
C SER A 211 -0.05 0.03 -12.52
N ILE A 212 0.31 -1.25 -12.68
CA ILE A 212 -0.35 -2.16 -13.64
C ILE A 212 -1.81 -2.41 -13.21
N THR A 213 -2.04 -2.85 -11.97
CA THR A 213 -3.39 -3.21 -11.51
C THR A 213 -4.35 -2.02 -11.54
N SER A 214 -3.91 -0.84 -11.06
CA SER A 214 -4.72 0.38 -11.08
C SER A 214 -5.08 0.86 -12.49
N ARG A 215 -4.17 0.72 -13.47
CA ARG A 215 -4.43 1.13 -14.87
C ARG A 215 -5.30 0.15 -15.63
N HIS A 216 -5.16 -1.15 -15.38
CA HIS A 216 -5.78 -2.19 -16.22
C HIS A 216 -7.11 -2.73 -15.69
N LEU A 217 -7.47 -2.47 -14.43
CA LEU A 217 -8.77 -2.90 -13.89
C LEU A 217 -9.91 -1.90 -14.19
N GLY A 218 -9.60 -0.69 -14.66
CA GLY A 218 -10.61 0.32 -15.00
C GLY A 218 -11.41 0.80 -13.80
N ILE A 219 -10.81 0.80 -12.60
CA ILE A 219 -11.45 1.26 -11.36
C ILE A 219 -10.86 2.63 -11.03
N HIS A 220 -11.75 3.61 -10.81
CA HIS A 220 -11.36 4.93 -10.35
C HIS A 220 -11.32 4.96 -8.82
N ALA A 221 -10.11 4.91 -8.26
CA ALA A 221 -9.89 5.08 -6.82
C ALA A 221 -9.30 6.46 -6.53
N SER A 222 -9.78 7.11 -5.46
CA SER A 222 -9.09 8.29 -4.95
C SER A 222 -7.72 7.90 -4.41
N ARG A 223 -6.74 8.79 -4.51
CA ARG A 223 -5.40 8.57 -3.96
C ARG A 223 -5.49 8.19 -2.48
N ARG A 224 -6.29 8.90 -1.71
CA ARG A 224 -6.46 8.67 -0.26
C ARG A 224 -6.92 7.25 0.04
N ASP A 225 -7.93 6.76 -0.67
CA ASP A 225 -8.50 5.44 -0.44
C ASP A 225 -7.50 4.36 -0.86
N ALA A 226 -6.82 4.56 -1.98
CA ALA A 226 -5.78 3.64 -2.44
C ALA A 226 -4.59 3.59 -1.47
N GLU A 227 -4.19 4.72 -0.88
CA GLU A 227 -3.19 4.76 0.19
C GLU A 227 -3.69 4.04 1.47
N TRP A 228 -4.99 4.11 1.80
CA TRP A 228 -5.56 3.36 2.93
C TRP A 228 -5.61 1.85 2.67
N MET A 229 -5.92 1.42 1.45
CA MET A 229 -5.88 0.01 1.05
C MET A 229 -4.48 -0.57 1.28
N LEU A 230 -3.47 0.15 0.80
CA LEU A 230 -2.07 -0.26 0.90
C LEU A 230 -1.57 -0.20 2.36
N ALA A 231 -1.99 0.82 3.13
CA ALA A 231 -1.70 0.90 4.57
C ALA A 231 -2.36 -0.22 5.39
N ALA A 232 -3.59 -0.61 5.07
CA ALA A 232 -4.27 -1.72 5.74
C ALA A 232 -3.53 -3.05 5.50
N GLY A 233 -3.03 -3.27 4.28
CA GLY A 233 -2.12 -4.37 3.96
C GLY A 233 -0.87 -4.38 4.82
N MET A 234 -0.18 -3.24 4.92
CA MET A 234 1.00 -3.11 5.78
C MET A 234 0.68 -3.36 7.26
N LEU A 235 -0.43 -2.84 7.78
CA LEU A 235 -0.79 -3.07 9.18
C LEU A 235 -1.22 -4.52 9.44
N SER A 236 -1.74 -5.23 8.44
CA SER A 236 -2.10 -6.65 8.56
C SER A 236 -0.90 -7.57 8.73
N THR A 237 0.34 -7.10 8.52
CA THR A 237 1.54 -7.89 8.86
C THR A 237 1.74 -8.02 10.36
N VAL A 238 1.26 -7.08 11.17
CA VAL A 238 1.43 -7.11 12.63
C VAL A 238 0.84 -8.41 13.22
N PRO A 239 -0.47 -8.70 13.07
CA PRO A 239 -1.02 -9.95 13.58
C PRO A 239 -0.40 -11.18 12.89
N ALA A 240 -0.06 -11.09 11.61
CA ALA A 240 0.52 -12.22 10.90
C ALA A 240 1.92 -12.61 11.42
N ILE A 241 2.82 -11.64 11.63
CA ILE A 241 4.16 -11.90 12.16
C ILE A 241 4.07 -12.39 13.61
N VAL A 242 3.14 -11.85 14.42
CA VAL A 242 2.88 -12.35 15.78
C VAL A 242 2.44 -13.81 15.75
N ILE A 243 1.51 -14.17 14.85
CA ILE A 243 1.08 -15.56 14.69
C ILE A 243 2.26 -16.44 14.30
N ASN A 244 3.03 -16.04 13.29
CA ASN A 244 4.07 -16.88 12.70
C ASN A 244 5.34 -17.00 13.57
N SER A 245 5.66 -15.96 14.35
CA SER A 245 6.95 -15.85 15.05
C SER A 245 6.85 -16.04 16.56
N VAL A 246 5.65 -16.01 17.13
CA VAL A 246 5.43 -16.19 18.58
C VAL A 246 4.44 -17.32 18.82
N ILE A 247 3.21 -17.19 18.31
CA ILE A 247 2.14 -18.14 18.63
C ILE A 247 2.43 -19.52 18.01
N SER A 248 2.88 -19.57 16.77
CA SER A 248 3.06 -20.84 16.04
C SER A 248 4.23 -21.67 16.55
N PRO A 249 5.42 -21.10 16.83
CA PRO A 249 6.50 -21.83 17.48
C PRO A 249 6.05 -22.49 18.79
N ILE A 250 5.26 -21.78 19.61
CA ILE A 250 4.67 -22.33 20.84
C ILE A 250 3.76 -23.51 20.54
N LEU A 251 2.83 -23.37 19.59
CA LEU A 251 1.93 -24.47 19.22
C LEU A 251 2.68 -25.69 18.66
N VAL A 252 3.73 -25.47 17.89
CA VAL A 252 4.57 -26.54 17.32
C VAL A 252 5.36 -27.25 18.42
N ALA A 253 5.95 -26.50 19.36
CA ALA A 253 6.67 -27.05 20.51
C ALA A 253 5.76 -27.86 21.44
N LEU A 254 4.49 -27.44 21.63
CA LEU A 254 3.50 -28.17 22.43
C LEU A 254 3.18 -29.57 21.87
N VAL A 255 3.35 -29.78 20.56
CA VAL A 255 3.17 -31.09 19.90
C VAL A 255 4.50 -31.88 19.85
N GLY A 256 5.57 -31.36 20.45
CA GLY A 256 6.87 -32.02 20.53
C GLY A 256 7.70 -31.89 19.25
N LEU A 257 7.41 -30.90 18.39
CA LEU A 257 8.17 -30.60 17.18
C LEU A 257 9.05 -29.37 17.40
N ASP A 258 10.20 -29.34 16.72
CA ASP A 258 11.12 -28.20 16.77
C ASP A 258 10.79 -27.20 15.66
N ALA A 259 10.45 -25.98 16.06
CA ALA A 259 10.09 -24.87 15.18
C ALA A 259 11.29 -24.07 14.64
N PHE A 260 12.45 -24.13 15.28
CA PHE A 260 13.58 -23.22 15.04
C PHE A 260 14.73 -23.89 14.29
N THR A 261 14.86 -25.20 14.42
CA THR A 261 15.88 -25.93 13.65
C THR A 261 15.47 -26.03 12.18
N SER A 262 16.36 -25.57 11.30
CA SER A 262 16.15 -25.67 9.85
C SER A 262 16.08 -27.12 9.38
N GLY A 263 15.14 -27.39 8.47
CA GLY A 263 14.91 -28.70 7.90
C GLY A 263 14.07 -29.64 8.77
N THR A 264 13.42 -29.14 9.82
CA THR A 264 12.46 -29.94 10.60
C THR A 264 11.05 -29.83 10.07
N LEU A 265 10.20 -30.80 10.40
CA LEU A 265 8.77 -30.71 10.13
C LEU A 265 8.12 -29.51 10.86
N GLY A 266 8.65 -29.10 12.02
CA GLY A 266 8.13 -27.96 12.77
C GLY A 266 8.36 -26.64 12.04
N GLU A 267 9.56 -26.40 11.51
CA GLU A 267 9.82 -25.27 10.59
C GLU A 267 8.89 -25.32 9.38
N GLY A 268 8.75 -26.49 8.75
CA GLY A 268 7.86 -26.70 7.62
C GLY A 268 6.41 -26.31 7.93
N LEU A 269 5.84 -26.78 9.05
CA LEU A 269 4.47 -26.45 9.47
C LEU A 269 4.27 -24.94 9.67
N ILE A 270 5.28 -24.22 10.17
CA ILE A 270 5.20 -22.76 10.25
C ILE A 270 5.15 -22.17 8.83
N LEU A 271 6.03 -22.62 7.94
CA LEU A 271 6.13 -22.07 6.58
C LEU A 271 4.92 -22.35 5.69
N PHE A 272 4.36 -23.56 5.71
CA PHE A 272 3.30 -23.97 4.77
C PHE A 272 1.91 -24.19 5.39
N VAL A 273 1.77 -24.14 6.72
CA VAL A 273 0.46 -24.13 7.37
C VAL A 273 0.21 -22.79 8.03
N SER A 274 1.05 -22.43 9.01
CA SER A 274 0.77 -21.26 9.84
C SER A 274 0.86 -19.96 9.07
N ALA A 275 1.96 -19.72 8.35
CA ALA A 275 2.15 -18.49 7.59
C ALA A 275 1.04 -18.28 6.55
N PRO A 276 0.68 -19.25 5.70
CA PRO A 276 -0.44 -19.10 4.78
C PRO A 276 -1.78 -18.80 5.47
N VAL A 277 -2.10 -19.50 6.56
CA VAL A 277 -3.36 -19.32 7.28
C VAL A 277 -3.39 -17.96 7.99
N GLY A 278 -2.39 -17.67 8.83
CA GLY A 278 -2.29 -16.46 9.63
C GLY A 278 -2.23 -15.20 8.76
N GLU A 279 -1.46 -15.24 7.68
CA GLU A 279 -1.34 -14.10 6.77
C GLU A 279 -2.61 -13.85 5.95
N GLU A 280 -3.17 -14.88 5.30
CA GLU A 280 -4.34 -14.66 4.44
C GLU A 280 -5.59 -14.32 5.26
N LEU A 281 -5.72 -14.83 6.50
CA LEU A 281 -6.74 -14.37 7.45
C LEU A 281 -6.53 -12.90 7.82
N SER A 282 -5.30 -12.51 8.19
CA SER A 282 -4.99 -11.12 8.57
C SER A 282 -5.27 -10.15 7.43
N LYS A 283 -4.88 -10.51 6.19
CA LYS A 283 -5.15 -9.71 4.99
C LYS A 283 -6.66 -9.66 4.69
N ALA A 284 -7.39 -10.78 4.81
CA ALA A 284 -8.84 -10.80 4.61
C ALA A 284 -9.57 -9.90 5.62
N LEU A 285 -9.14 -9.90 6.89
CA LEU A 285 -9.67 -8.98 7.91
C LEU A 285 -9.40 -7.51 7.56
N ALA A 286 -8.21 -7.20 7.02
CA ALA A 286 -7.90 -5.87 6.52
C ALA A 286 -8.80 -5.44 5.34
N VAL A 287 -9.13 -6.38 4.44
CA VAL A 287 -10.11 -6.12 3.36
C VAL A 287 -11.51 -5.88 3.94
N MET A 288 -11.93 -6.65 4.94
CA MET A 288 -13.22 -6.46 5.62
C MET A 288 -13.34 -5.11 6.31
N ALA A 289 -12.25 -4.62 6.93
CA ALA A 289 -12.19 -3.27 7.50
C ALA A 289 -12.35 -2.17 6.44
N LEU A 290 -12.09 -2.49 5.18
CA LEU A 290 -12.26 -1.62 4.01
C LEU A 290 -13.54 -1.95 3.21
N SER A 291 -14.48 -2.68 3.79
CA SER A 291 -15.76 -3.05 3.15
C SER A 291 -16.53 -1.85 2.59
N HIS A 292 -16.42 -0.68 3.21
CA HIS A 292 -17.02 0.57 2.73
C HIS A 292 -16.48 1.06 1.37
N LEU A 293 -15.36 0.52 0.88
CA LEU A 293 -14.80 0.80 -0.44
C LEU A 293 -15.23 -0.24 -1.49
N ILE A 294 -15.95 -1.29 -1.08
CA ILE A 294 -16.31 -2.43 -1.91
C ILE A 294 -17.77 -2.32 -2.34
N VAL A 295 -17.99 -1.79 -3.54
CA VAL A 295 -19.34 -1.64 -4.14
C VAL A 295 -19.75 -2.88 -4.95
N SER A 296 -18.78 -3.65 -5.44
CA SER A 296 -19.02 -4.84 -6.27
C SER A 296 -17.90 -5.87 -6.08
N PRO A 297 -18.07 -7.13 -6.52
CA PRO A 297 -17.02 -8.14 -6.49
C PRO A 297 -15.73 -7.72 -7.18
N LYS A 298 -15.84 -6.99 -8.30
CA LYS A 298 -14.68 -6.42 -9.03
C LYS A 298 -13.93 -5.38 -8.18
N HIS A 299 -14.65 -4.52 -7.46
CA HIS A 299 -14.04 -3.60 -6.49
C HIS A 299 -13.40 -4.37 -5.33
N GLY A 300 -14.05 -5.42 -4.85
CA GLY A 300 -13.52 -6.30 -3.81
C GLY A 300 -12.18 -6.93 -4.21
N PHE A 301 -12.07 -7.42 -5.44
CA PHE A 301 -10.79 -7.92 -5.97
C PHE A 301 -9.70 -6.84 -5.97
N TYR A 302 -10.01 -5.62 -6.41
CA TYR A 302 -9.04 -4.52 -6.44
C TYR A 302 -8.58 -4.07 -5.05
N VAL A 303 -9.52 -3.95 -4.10
CA VAL A 303 -9.19 -3.66 -2.70
C VAL A 303 -8.32 -4.78 -2.14
N GLY A 304 -8.72 -6.04 -2.34
CA GLY A 304 -7.96 -7.22 -1.93
C GLY A 304 -6.54 -7.27 -2.50
N SER A 305 -6.39 -7.07 -3.82
CA SER A 305 -5.08 -7.03 -4.46
C SER A 305 -4.20 -5.90 -3.93
N THR A 306 -4.77 -4.72 -3.66
CA THR A 306 -4.02 -3.59 -3.12
C THR A 306 -3.60 -3.83 -1.66
N VAL A 307 -4.45 -4.45 -0.85
CA VAL A 307 -4.11 -4.93 0.51
C VAL A 307 -2.97 -5.95 0.45
N GLY A 308 -3.05 -6.93 -0.47
CA GLY A 308 -1.99 -7.92 -0.69
C GLY A 308 -0.65 -7.28 -1.08
N LEU A 309 -0.66 -6.28 -1.95
CA LEU A 309 0.54 -5.49 -2.31
C LEU A 309 1.10 -4.70 -1.11
N GLY A 310 0.23 -4.17 -0.25
CA GLY A 310 0.62 -3.53 1.01
C GLY A 310 1.32 -4.49 1.97
N PHE A 311 0.81 -5.71 2.11
CA PHE A 311 1.47 -6.75 2.91
C PHE A 311 2.84 -7.11 2.32
N ALA A 312 2.89 -7.31 0.99
CA ALA A 312 4.11 -7.65 0.26
C ALA A 312 5.21 -6.60 0.42
N LEU A 313 4.88 -5.31 0.61
CA LEU A 313 5.89 -4.26 0.86
C LEU A 313 6.72 -4.52 2.10
N LEU A 314 6.06 -4.85 3.22
CA LEU A 314 6.76 -5.08 4.48
C LEU A 314 7.46 -6.44 4.50
N GLU A 315 6.82 -7.46 3.94
CA GLU A 315 7.46 -8.77 3.81
C GLU A 315 8.73 -8.64 2.95
N ASN A 316 8.63 -7.98 1.80
CA ASN A 316 9.78 -7.75 0.92
C ASN A 316 10.85 -6.89 1.60
N ALA A 317 10.47 -5.91 2.43
CA ALA A 317 11.45 -5.13 3.20
C ALA A 317 12.30 -6.02 4.10
N SER A 318 11.71 -7.01 4.79
CA SER A 318 12.45 -7.97 5.62
C SER A 318 13.37 -8.88 4.80
N TYR A 319 12.87 -9.48 3.72
CA TYR A 319 13.68 -10.35 2.86
C TYR A 319 14.87 -9.62 2.23
N ILE A 320 14.68 -8.39 1.75
CA ILE A 320 15.76 -7.60 1.16
C ILE A 320 16.77 -7.16 2.23
N SER A 321 16.32 -6.84 3.45
CA SER A 321 17.24 -6.59 4.57
C SER A 321 18.12 -7.79 4.86
N MET A 322 17.55 -9.00 4.96
CA MET A 322 18.30 -10.23 5.19
C MET A 322 19.28 -10.51 4.04
N ALA A 323 18.85 -10.32 2.78
CA ALA A 323 19.71 -10.51 1.62
C ALA A 323 20.92 -9.57 1.62
N LEU A 324 20.71 -8.29 1.95
CA LEU A 324 21.77 -7.28 2.04
C LEU A 324 22.71 -7.50 3.23
N ALA A 325 22.23 -8.11 4.31
CA ALA A 325 23.01 -8.44 5.50
C ALA A 325 23.82 -9.74 5.36
N SER A 326 23.58 -10.54 4.32
CA SER A 326 24.30 -11.81 4.10
C SER A 326 25.76 -11.60 3.67
N ASP A 327 26.61 -12.59 3.94
CA ASP A 327 28.03 -12.58 3.53
C ASP A 327 28.19 -12.43 2.00
N TYR A 328 27.26 -12.98 1.24
CA TYR A 328 27.17 -12.87 -0.22
C TYR A 328 26.19 -11.77 -0.66
N SER A 329 26.18 -10.65 0.06
CA SER A 329 25.20 -9.56 -0.09
C SER A 329 24.88 -9.17 -1.53
N SER A 330 25.87 -9.07 -2.42
CA SER A 330 25.67 -8.74 -3.85
C SER A 330 24.78 -9.76 -4.57
N ILE A 331 25.16 -11.03 -4.51
CA ILE A 331 24.52 -12.13 -5.25
C ILE A 331 23.16 -12.46 -4.62
N THR A 332 23.12 -12.59 -3.29
CA THR A 332 21.88 -12.86 -2.55
C THR A 332 20.86 -11.74 -2.77
N TYR A 333 21.29 -10.47 -2.77
CA TYR A 333 20.41 -9.34 -3.07
C TYR A 333 19.85 -9.41 -4.50
N PHE A 334 20.70 -9.66 -5.51
CA PHE A 334 20.25 -9.73 -6.90
C PHE A 334 19.15 -10.77 -7.09
N PHE A 335 19.38 -11.99 -6.60
CA PHE A 335 18.42 -13.08 -6.72
C PHE A 335 17.18 -12.80 -5.89
N THR A 336 17.32 -12.44 -4.60
CA THR A 336 16.17 -12.19 -3.72
C THR A 336 15.29 -11.07 -4.26
N ALA A 337 15.87 -9.94 -4.67
CA ALA A 337 15.13 -8.82 -5.24
C ALA A 337 14.41 -9.23 -6.52
N SER A 338 15.13 -9.82 -7.48
CA SER A 338 14.57 -10.18 -8.79
C SER A 338 13.45 -11.21 -8.66
N LEU A 339 13.68 -12.25 -7.87
CA LEU A 339 12.73 -13.33 -7.67
C LEU A 339 11.47 -12.81 -6.98
N ARG A 340 11.59 -12.13 -5.83
CA ARG A 340 10.41 -11.60 -5.13
C ARG A 340 9.67 -10.57 -5.99
N GLY A 341 10.42 -9.73 -6.70
CA GLY A 341 9.92 -8.74 -7.64
C GLY A 341 8.96 -9.31 -8.70
N LEU A 342 9.31 -10.47 -9.25
CA LEU A 342 8.58 -11.12 -10.35
C LEU A 342 7.61 -12.22 -9.91
N SER A 343 7.70 -12.68 -8.65
CA SER A 343 7.02 -13.88 -8.18
C SER A 343 6.07 -13.65 -7.00
N SER A 344 6.58 -13.52 -5.78
CA SER A 344 5.76 -13.47 -4.57
C SER A 344 4.86 -12.22 -4.52
N ILE A 345 5.32 -11.07 -5.02
CA ILE A 345 4.53 -9.83 -5.02
C ILE A 345 3.22 -9.95 -5.82
N PRO A 346 3.22 -10.37 -7.11
CA PRO A 346 1.96 -10.62 -7.81
C PRO A 346 1.16 -11.77 -7.19
N GLY A 347 1.83 -12.74 -6.53
CA GLY A 347 1.19 -13.79 -5.75
C GLY A 347 0.31 -13.24 -4.63
N HIS A 348 0.85 -12.40 -3.74
CA HIS A 348 0.07 -11.75 -2.68
C HIS A 348 -1.10 -10.93 -3.23
N ALA A 349 -0.89 -10.18 -4.31
CA ALA A 349 -1.95 -9.43 -4.96
C ALA A 349 -3.08 -10.35 -5.47
N MET A 350 -2.73 -11.52 -5.99
CA MET A 350 -3.68 -12.48 -6.51
C MET A 350 -4.47 -13.19 -5.40
N TRP A 351 -3.77 -13.76 -4.41
CA TRP A 351 -4.39 -14.53 -3.32
C TRP A 351 -5.34 -13.68 -2.49
N THR A 352 -4.88 -12.51 -2.04
CA THR A 352 -5.75 -11.59 -1.30
C THR A 352 -6.83 -10.98 -2.20
N GLY A 353 -6.57 -10.86 -3.52
CA GLY A 353 -7.59 -10.49 -4.50
C GLY A 353 -8.75 -11.48 -4.56
N LEU A 354 -8.49 -12.80 -4.54
CA LEU A 354 -9.53 -13.83 -4.49
C LEU A 354 -10.40 -13.72 -3.24
N SER A 355 -9.77 -13.54 -2.07
CA SER A 355 -10.47 -13.29 -0.81
C SER A 355 -11.32 -12.01 -0.89
N GLY A 356 -10.77 -10.93 -1.46
CA GLY A 356 -11.48 -9.67 -1.65
C GLY A 356 -12.66 -9.76 -2.61
N TYR A 357 -12.54 -10.52 -3.69
CA TYR A 357 -13.66 -10.78 -4.62
C TYR A 357 -14.80 -11.52 -3.90
N ALA A 358 -14.46 -12.57 -3.15
CA ALA A 358 -15.43 -13.33 -2.37
C ALA A 358 -16.13 -12.47 -1.31
N ILE A 359 -15.38 -11.57 -0.64
CA ILE A 359 -15.94 -10.57 0.28
C ILE A 359 -16.90 -9.64 -0.46
N GLY A 360 -16.54 -9.16 -1.65
CA GLY A 360 -17.43 -8.33 -2.47
C GLY A 360 -18.71 -9.05 -2.90
N CYS A 361 -18.65 -10.33 -3.23
CA CYS A 361 -19.84 -11.16 -3.47
C CYS A 361 -20.71 -11.29 -2.22
N TRP A 362 -20.09 -11.49 -1.06
CA TRP A 362 -20.81 -11.61 0.21
C TRP A 362 -21.51 -10.31 0.61
N LEU A 363 -20.85 -9.16 0.44
CA LEU A 363 -21.43 -7.83 0.66
C LEU A 363 -22.59 -7.56 -0.30
N GLY A 364 -22.44 -7.91 -1.58
CA GLY A 364 -23.49 -7.76 -2.60
C GLY A 364 -24.76 -8.58 -2.34
N ARG A 365 -24.71 -9.58 -1.44
CA ARG A 365 -25.89 -10.34 -0.97
C ARG A 365 -26.64 -9.66 0.19
N GLY A 366 -26.33 -8.40 0.49
CA GLY A 366 -27.00 -7.62 1.55
C GLY A 366 -26.34 -7.71 2.92
N ASN A 367 -25.16 -8.33 3.04
CA ASN A 367 -24.42 -8.40 4.31
C ASN A 367 -23.59 -7.13 4.58
N ALA A 368 -24.14 -5.97 4.25
CA ALA A 368 -23.44 -4.70 4.39
C ALA A 368 -23.07 -4.46 5.86
N LEU A 369 -21.77 -4.22 6.11
CA LEU A 369 -21.30 -3.86 7.44
C LEU A 369 -21.65 -2.39 7.74
N PRO A 370 -22.02 -2.05 8.98
CA PRO A 370 -22.24 -0.66 9.37
C PRO A 370 -20.97 0.16 9.12
N THR A 371 -21.08 1.19 8.28
CA THR A 371 -19.94 2.06 7.98
C THR A 371 -19.66 2.97 9.18
N LEU A 372 -18.50 2.81 9.82
CA LEU A 372 -18.07 3.67 10.94
C LEU A 372 -17.80 5.13 10.52
N SER A 373 -17.68 5.39 9.22
CA SER A 373 -17.58 6.74 8.65
C SER A 373 -18.65 6.96 7.59
N GLY A 374 -19.64 7.80 7.85
CA GLY A 374 -20.74 8.15 6.92
C GLY A 374 -20.32 8.93 5.67
N THR A 375 -19.12 8.72 5.13
CA THR A 375 -18.60 9.44 3.96
C THR A 375 -18.09 8.46 2.90
N SER A 376 -19.00 7.80 2.18
CA SER A 376 -18.70 7.25 0.86
C SER A 376 -18.68 8.42 -0.13
N TYR A 377 -17.51 9.00 -0.39
CA TYR A 377 -17.31 9.91 -1.52
C TYR A 377 -17.02 9.14 -2.83
N LEU A 378 -17.47 7.89 -2.91
CA LEU A 378 -17.55 7.19 -4.18
C LEU A 378 -18.78 7.77 -4.87
N SER A 379 -18.56 8.62 -5.86
CA SER A 379 -19.60 8.91 -6.83
C SER A 379 -19.95 7.56 -7.48
N GLU A 380 -21.19 7.12 -7.33
CA GLU A 380 -21.74 5.93 -8.02
C GLU A 380 -21.85 6.15 -9.53
N ASP A 381 -21.50 7.35 -10.02
CA ASP A 381 -21.66 7.76 -11.40
C ASP A 381 -20.44 7.37 -12.24
N ALA A 382 -20.58 6.28 -12.99
CA ALA A 382 -19.58 5.83 -13.97
C ALA A 382 -19.30 6.88 -15.06
N ASP A 383 -20.20 7.87 -15.23
CA ASP A 383 -20.12 8.95 -16.21
C ASP A 383 -19.59 10.27 -15.64
N ALA A 384 -19.11 10.28 -14.38
CA ALA A 384 -18.53 11.47 -13.77
C ALA A 384 -17.38 12.05 -14.61
N ARG A 385 -17.62 13.19 -15.27
CA ARG A 385 -16.62 13.92 -16.06
C ARG A 385 -15.67 14.71 -15.15
N TRP A 386 -14.46 14.17 -14.98
CA TRP A 386 -13.34 14.82 -14.30
C TRP A 386 -12.80 16.05 -15.05
N VAL A 387 -13.05 17.26 -14.57
CA VAL A 387 -12.40 18.46 -15.12
C VAL A 387 -11.14 18.77 -14.29
N LEU A 388 -9.97 18.62 -14.90
CA LEU A 388 -8.70 19.01 -14.26
C LEU A 388 -8.52 20.52 -14.41
N TYR A 389 -8.19 21.23 -13.33
CA TYR A 389 -7.82 22.65 -13.41
C TYR A 389 -6.30 22.83 -13.21
N ASP A 390 -5.66 23.63 -14.06
CA ASP A 390 -4.25 24.01 -13.89
C ASP A 390 -4.05 24.93 -12.66
N LYS A 391 -2.81 25.32 -12.39
CA LYS A 391 -2.48 26.23 -11.26
C LYS A 391 -3.11 27.62 -11.42
N GLN A 392 -3.60 27.95 -12.60
CA GLN A 392 -4.21 29.20 -13.00
C GLN A 392 -5.75 29.08 -13.09
N GLY A 393 -6.33 27.93 -12.75
CA GLY A 393 -7.77 27.69 -12.75
C GLY A 393 -8.38 27.41 -14.13
N ARG A 394 -7.58 27.01 -15.13
CA ARG A 394 -8.07 26.65 -16.47
C ARG A 394 -8.29 25.15 -16.60
N ALA A 395 -9.37 24.75 -17.27
CA ALA A 395 -9.66 23.35 -17.55
C ALA A 395 -8.59 22.74 -18.49
N VAL A 396 -8.01 21.60 -18.09
CA VAL A 396 -7.05 20.81 -18.86
C VAL A 396 -7.82 19.67 -19.57
N PRO A 397 -7.64 19.46 -20.88
CA PRO A 397 -8.33 18.41 -21.61
C PRO A 397 -8.08 17.02 -21.04
N GLN A 398 -9.15 16.22 -20.92
CA GLN A 398 -9.23 14.93 -20.22
C GLN A 398 -8.44 13.77 -20.86
N ASP A 399 -7.93 13.92 -22.07
CA ASP A 399 -7.45 12.81 -22.90
C ASP A 399 -6.24 12.05 -22.34
N SER A 400 -5.56 12.56 -21.32
CA SER A 400 -4.39 11.87 -20.73
C SER A 400 -4.72 10.88 -19.60
N TRP A 401 -5.98 10.80 -19.15
CA TRP A 401 -6.36 10.18 -17.87
C TRP A 401 -7.31 8.97 -17.95
N SER A 402 -7.68 8.52 -19.15
CA SER A 402 -8.55 7.34 -19.26
C SER A 402 -7.83 6.09 -18.71
N ASN A 403 -8.27 5.59 -17.55
CA ASN A 403 -7.96 4.25 -17.04
C ASN A 403 -8.64 3.17 -17.91
N MET A 404 -8.53 3.29 -19.23
CA MET A 404 -9.00 2.25 -20.14
C MET A 404 -7.96 1.14 -20.14
N PRO A 405 -8.37 -0.12 -19.96
CA PRO A 405 -7.45 -1.23 -20.09
C PRO A 405 -6.79 -1.16 -21.48
N SER A 406 -5.46 -1.13 -21.51
CA SER A 406 -4.69 -1.12 -22.76
C SER A 406 -5.26 -2.14 -23.73
N GLN A 407 -5.45 -1.74 -25.00
CA GLN A 407 -5.97 -2.64 -26.03
C GLN A 407 -5.16 -3.95 -26.13
N ALA A 408 -3.86 -3.91 -25.82
CA ALA A 408 -3.01 -5.09 -25.75
C ALA A 408 -3.44 -6.06 -24.64
N VAL A 409 -3.78 -5.56 -23.45
CA VAL A 409 -4.23 -6.37 -22.32
C VAL A 409 -5.64 -6.91 -22.57
N VAL A 410 -6.54 -6.09 -23.12
CA VAL A 410 -7.89 -6.55 -23.52
C VAL A 410 -7.79 -7.66 -24.56
N LYS A 411 -6.92 -7.51 -25.57
CA LYS A 411 -6.67 -8.55 -26.59
C LYS A 411 -6.06 -9.82 -25.99
N LEU A 412 -5.11 -9.68 -25.06
CA LEU A 412 -4.49 -10.82 -24.36
C LEU A 412 -5.53 -11.58 -23.54
N LEU A 413 -6.27 -10.90 -22.68
CA LEU A 413 -7.31 -11.52 -21.84
C LEU A 413 -8.46 -12.07 -22.69
N GLY A 414 -8.82 -11.39 -23.78
CA GLY A 414 -9.82 -11.85 -24.73
C GLY A 414 -9.49 -13.20 -25.37
N ARG A 415 -8.20 -13.46 -25.69
CA ARG A 415 -7.74 -14.76 -26.18
C ARG A 415 -7.93 -15.89 -25.16
N HIS A 416 -7.90 -15.57 -23.87
CA HIS A 416 -8.03 -16.53 -22.78
C HIS A 416 -9.46 -16.60 -22.19
N ARG A 417 -10.43 -15.86 -22.73
CA ARG A 417 -11.81 -15.79 -22.20
C ARG A 417 -12.50 -17.16 -22.14
N GLN A 418 -12.38 -17.98 -23.18
CA GLN A 418 -13.01 -19.32 -23.25
C GLN A 418 -12.41 -20.31 -22.24
N HIS A 419 -11.21 -20.00 -21.75
CA HIS A 419 -10.39 -20.84 -20.91
C HIS A 419 -10.39 -20.36 -19.45
N ALA A 420 -11.23 -19.37 -19.13
CA ALA A 420 -11.20 -18.66 -17.88
C ALA A 420 -11.86 -19.47 -16.76
N TRP A 421 -11.26 -19.43 -15.57
CA TRP A 421 -11.80 -20.08 -14.39
C TRP A 421 -12.84 -19.18 -13.70
N PRO A 422 -13.93 -19.77 -13.17
CA PRO A 422 -14.90 -19.01 -12.39
C PRO A 422 -14.23 -18.47 -11.12
N MET A 423 -14.67 -17.29 -10.70
CA MET A 423 -14.20 -16.71 -9.44
C MET A 423 -14.88 -17.33 -8.23
N PRO A 424 -14.18 -17.43 -7.08
CA PRO A 424 -14.78 -17.89 -5.85
C PRO A 424 -15.82 -16.88 -5.35
N THR A 425 -17.08 -17.28 -5.27
CA THR A 425 -18.20 -16.40 -4.87
C THR A 425 -18.57 -16.52 -3.39
N THR A 426 -17.95 -17.45 -2.66
CA THR A 426 -18.16 -17.66 -1.22
C THR A 426 -16.89 -17.34 -0.44
N LEU A 427 -17.05 -16.81 0.78
CA LEU A 427 -15.92 -16.44 1.64
C LEU A 427 -14.96 -17.63 1.85
N GLY A 428 -15.51 -18.80 2.17
CA GLY A 428 -14.72 -20.01 2.38
C GLY A 428 -13.95 -20.46 1.14
N ALA A 429 -14.53 -20.35 -0.06
CA ALA A 429 -13.82 -20.70 -1.30
C ALA A 429 -12.73 -19.69 -1.63
N GLY A 430 -12.99 -18.39 -1.48
CA GLY A 430 -12.00 -17.33 -1.78
C GLY A 430 -10.81 -17.40 -0.85
N LEU A 431 -11.07 -17.47 0.45
CA LEU A 431 -10.03 -17.59 1.47
C LEU A 431 -9.32 -18.94 1.40
N GLY A 432 -10.05 -20.04 1.21
CA GLY A 432 -9.47 -21.38 1.08
C GLY A 432 -8.51 -21.48 -0.10
N LEU A 433 -8.86 -20.91 -1.26
CA LEU A 433 -7.97 -20.85 -2.42
C LEU A 433 -6.74 -19.96 -2.18
N ALA A 434 -6.91 -18.83 -1.49
CA ALA A 434 -5.79 -17.96 -1.12
C ALA A 434 -4.79 -18.67 -0.21
N ILE A 435 -5.29 -19.32 0.86
CA ILE A 435 -4.47 -20.11 1.79
C ILE A 435 -3.80 -21.27 1.04
N ALA A 436 -4.54 -22.03 0.23
CA ALA A 436 -3.99 -23.17 -0.50
C ALA A 436 -2.92 -22.75 -1.52
N GLY A 437 -3.14 -21.66 -2.26
CA GLY A 437 -2.15 -21.12 -3.21
C GLY A 437 -0.87 -20.66 -2.52
N HIS A 438 -1.01 -19.98 -1.38
CA HIS A 438 0.14 -19.56 -0.58
C HIS A 438 0.85 -20.75 0.09
N ALA A 439 0.11 -21.70 0.66
CA ALA A 439 0.65 -22.93 1.24
C ALA A 439 1.40 -23.77 0.21
N LEU A 440 0.87 -23.89 -1.01
CA LEU A 440 1.56 -24.56 -2.10
C LEU A 440 2.88 -23.86 -2.45
N TRP A 441 2.88 -22.52 -2.46
CA TRP A 441 4.09 -21.74 -2.72
C TRP A 441 5.20 -22.02 -1.68
N ASN A 442 4.88 -21.89 -0.41
CA ASN A 442 5.84 -22.07 0.67
C ASN A 442 6.22 -23.54 0.85
N GLY A 443 5.23 -24.43 0.90
CA GLY A 443 5.41 -25.85 1.17
C GLY A 443 6.16 -26.58 0.07
N SER A 444 5.92 -26.26 -1.20
CA SER A 444 6.70 -26.85 -2.28
C SER A 444 8.13 -26.33 -2.31
N SER A 445 8.36 -25.04 -2.03
CA SER A 445 9.71 -24.46 -1.96
C SER A 445 10.53 -25.06 -0.80
N TRP A 446 9.90 -25.25 0.36
CA TRP A 446 10.49 -25.94 1.51
C TRP A 446 10.74 -27.43 1.21
N GLY A 447 9.76 -28.13 0.62
CA GLY A 447 9.88 -29.55 0.27
C GLY A 447 10.99 -29.82 -0.75
N VAL A 448 11.15 -28.97 -1.77
CA VAL A 448 12.28 -29.05 -2.70
C VAL A 448 13.59 -28.76 -1.98
N GLY A 449 13.65 -27.76 -1.11
CA GLY A 449 14.82 -27.49 -0.27
C GLY A 449 15.23 -28.69 0.58
N MET A 450 14.25 -29.38 1.18
CA MET A 450 14.45 -30.60 1.95
C MET A 450 15.01 -31.75 1.11
N LEU A 451 14.44 -31.99 -0.07
CA LEU A 451 14.92 -33.03 -1.00
C LEU A 451 16.35 -32.78 -1.48
N LEU A 452 16.76 -31.50 -1.56
CA LEU A 452 18.07 -31.08 -2.06
C LEU A 452 19.12 -30.90 -0.95
N SER A 453 18.74 -31.03 0.33
CA SER A 453 19.61 -30.78 1.49
C SER A 453 20.90 -31.62 1.51
N GLY A 454 20.91 -32.79 0.87
CA GLY A 454 22.09 -33.67 0.75
C GLY A 454 22.80 -33.64 -0.62
N SER A 455 22.42 -32.74 -1.52
CA SER A 455 22.98 -32.67 -2.89
C SER A 455 24.12 -31.65 -3.02
N ASP A 456 24.92 -31.78 -4.09
CA ASP A 456 25.96 -30.78 -4.44
C ASP A 456 25.34 -29.37 -4.46
N THR A 457 26.02 -28.41 -3.81
CA THR A 457 25.52 -27.05 -3.60
C THR A 457 25.17 -26.35 -4.91
N VAL A 458 25.87 -26.63 -6.02
CA VAL A 458 25.57 -26.02 -7.32
C VAL A 458 24.30 -26.63 -7.94
N LEU A 459 24.18 -27.95 -7.92
CA LEU A 459 23.00 -28.65 -8.44
C LEU A 459 21.75 -28.28 -7.62
N ALA A 460 21.87 -28.22 -6.29
CA ALA A 460 20.81 -27.80 -5.39
C ALA A 460 20.28 -26.40 -5.74
N VAL A 461 21.19 -25.43 -5.93
CA VAL A 461 20.82 -24.06 -6.31
C VAL A 461 20.14 -24.02 -7.67
N LEU A 462 20.66 -24.74 -8.68
CA LEU A 462 20.04 -24.80 -10.01
C LEU A 462 18.64 -25.40 -9.98
N LEU A 463 18.43 -26.47 -9.22
CA LEU A 463 17.12 -27.11 -9.08
C LEU A 463 16.15 -26.24 -8.29
N GLN A 464 16.60 -25.53 -7.25
CA GLN A 464 15.78 -24.56 -6.52
C GLN A 464 15.34 -23.40 -7.42
N LEU A 465 16.26 -22.85 -8.22
CA LEU A 465 15.94 -21.81 -9.21
C LEU A 465 14.99 -22.34 -10.29
N GLY A 466 15.20 -23.57 -10.76
CA GLY A 466 14.32 -24.24 -11.72
C GLY A 466 12.90 -24.41 -11.17
N TRP A 467 12.76 -24.87 -9.92
CA TRP A 467 11.47 -24.99 -9.24
C TRP A 467 10.76 -23.63 -9.14
N LEU A 468 11.51 -22.59 -8.80
CA LEU A 468 10.97 -21.25 -8.70
C LEU A 468 10.45 -20.72 -10.04
N VAL A 469 11.15 -20.99 -11.15
CA VAL A 469 10.66 -20.66 -12.50
C VAL A 469 9.34 -21.38 -12.81
N VAL A 470 9.21 -22.66 -12.43
CA VAL A 470 7.96 -23.42 -12.57
C VAL A 470 6.83 -22.77 -11.77
N MET A 471 7.09 -22.39 -10.52
CA MET A 471 6.12 -21.73 -9.64
C MET A 471 5.68 -20.37 -10.16
N VAL A 472 6.62 -19.57 -10.67
CA VAL A 472 6.32 -18.30 -11.36
C VAL A 472 5.40 -18.56 -12.55
N PHE A 473 5.75 -19.49 -13.43
CA PHE A 473 4.93 -19.81 -14.60
C PHE A 473 3.52 -20.27 -14.19
N ALA A 474 3.41 -21.13 -13.17
CA ALA A 474 2.13 -21.59 -12.64
C ALA A 474 1.28 -20.42 -12.12
N LEU A 475 1.87 -19.51 -11.34
CA LEU A 475 1.18 -18.31 -10.86
C LEU A 475 0.67 -17.44 -12.03
N TRP A 476 1.49 -17.23 -13.06
CA TRP A 476 1.10 -16.46 -14.24
C TRP A 476 -0.03 -17.12 -15.02
N VAL A 477 -0.02 -18.46 -15.14
CA VAL A 477 -1.13 -19.21 -15.71
C VAL A 477 -2.40 -18.99 -14.89
N CYS A 478 -2.33 -19.10 -13.56
CA CYS A 478 -3.47 -18.83 -12.67
C CYS A 478 -4.03 -17.41 -12.88
N ILE A 479 -3.16 -16.38 -12.91
CA ILE A 479 -3.56 -15.00 -13.17
C ILE A 479 -4.26 -14.88 -14.52
N LEU A 480 -3.70 -15.45 -15.59
CA LEU A 480 -4.30 -15.39 -16.94
C LEU A 480 -5.62 -16.17 -17.05
N ARG A 481 -5.86 -17.15 -16.18
CA ARG A 481 -7.10 -17.93 -16.14
C ARG A 481 -8.21 -17.21 -15.36
N TRP A 482 -7.88 -16.48 -14.30
CA TRP A 482 -8.86 -15.77 -13.48
C TRP A 482 -9.11 -14.33 -13.93
N LEU A 483 -8.09 -13.60 -14.36
CA LEU A 483 -8.22 -12.18 -14.70
C LEU A 483 -9.26 -11.88 -15.81
N PRO A 484 -9.48 -12.75 -16.84
CA PRO A 484 -10.53 -12.51 -17.83
C PRO A 484 -11.94 -12.40 -17.24
N THR A 485 -12.26 -13.16 -16.19
CA THR A 485 -13.61 -13.10 -15.58
C THR A 485 -13.87 -11.81 -14.81
N ILE A 486 -12.81 -11.12 -14.36
CA ILE A 486 -12.93 -9.81 -13.69
C ILE A 486 -12.95 -8.66 -14.69
N VAL A 487 -12.04 -8.71 -15.66
CA VAL A 487 -11.78 -7.56 -16.55
C VAL A 487 -12.79 -7.50 -17.69
N LEU A 488 -13.23 -8.64 -18.21
CA LEU A 488 -14.09 -8.71 -19.40
C LEU A 488 -15.59 -8.85 -19.08
N SER A 489 -15.99 -8.99 -17.82
CA SER A 489 -17.38 -9.22 -17.40
C SER A 489 -18.30 -7.99 -17.45
N VAL A 490 -18.03 -7.02 -18.34
CA VAL A 490 -18.85 -5.81 -18.51
C VAL A 490 -19.83 -5.96 -19.69
N GLN A 491 -20.23 -7.17 -20.05
CA GLN A 491 -21.30 -7.39 -21.04
C GLN A 491 -22.15 -8.58 -20.64
N GLU A 492 -23.12 -8.32 -19.75
CA GLU A 492 -24.48 -8.83 -19.91
C GLU A 492 -25.44 -7.64 -19.86
#